data_AF-A0A4Z1DUA7-F1
#
_entry.id   AF-A0A4Z1DUA7-F1
#
_cell.length_a   1.000
_cell.length_b   1.000
_cell.length_c   1.000
_cell.angle_alpha   90.00
_cell.angle_beta   90.00
_cell.angle_gamma   90.00
#
_symmetry.space_group_name_H-M   'P 1'
#
loop_
_entity.id
_entity.type
_entity.pdbx_description
1 polymer ?
#
loop_
_entity_poly.entity_id
_entity_poly.type
_entity_poly.pdbx_seq_one_letter_code
_entity_poly.pdbx_strand_id
1 'polypeptide(L)' 'MTVPQILAELGGVSRRTFYRWRELGQGPAAFKLPNGELRVWRADFAAWLRQLEAAA' A
#
# COMPACT_ATOMS: atom_id res chain seq x y z
N MET A 1 -1.84 -8.37 -3.59
CA MET A 1 -0.55 -8.12 -2.93
C MET A 1 -0.74 -8.10 -1.43
N THR A 2 0.16 -8.75 -0.68
CA THR A 2 0.21 -8.66 0.80
C THR A 2 1.01 -7.42 1.23
N VAL A 3 0.91 -7.05 2.51
CA VAL A 3 1.75 -5.98 3.08
C VAL A 3 3.25 -6.27 2.88
N PRO A 4 3.81 -7.45 3.21
CA PRO A 4 5.21 -7.76 2.92
C PRO A 4 5.63 -7.54 1.46
N GLN A 5 4.79 -7.92 0.50
CA GLN A 5 5.08 -7.70 -0.92
C GLN A 5 5.14 -6.20 -1.24
N ILE A 6 4.19 -5.41 -0.74
CA ILE A 6 4.17 -3.96 -0.95
C ILE A 6 5.44 -3.31 -0.40
N LEU A 7 5.87 -3.71 0.81
CA LEU A 7 7.07 -3.15 1.43
C LEU A 7 8.34 -3.50 0.66
N ALA A 8 8.41 -4.72 0.11
CA ALA A 8 9.52 -5.14 -0.74
C ALA A 8 9.58 -4.29 -2.04
N GLU A 9 8.45 -4.09 -2.71
CA GLU A 9 8.37 -3.27 -3.93
C GLU A 9 8.72 -1.79 -3.66
N LEU A 10 8.43 -1.28 -2.47
CA LEU A 10 8.76 0.08 -2.03
C LEU A 10 10.22 0.26 -1.58
N GLY A 11 11.09 -0.74 -1.74
CA GLY A 11 12.49 -0.66 -1.34
C GLY A 11 12.74 -0.93 0.15
N GLY A 12 11.86 -1.69 0.80
CA GLY A 12 12.04 -2.11 2.20
C GLY A 12 11.50 -1.13 3.24
N VAL A 13 10.49 -0.34 2.89
CA VAL A 13 9.80 0.56 3.84
C VAL A 13 9.32 -0.22 5.07
N SER A 14 9.44 0.37 6.26
CA SER A 14 8.95 -0.25 7.49
C SER A 14 7.43 -0.38 7.49
N ARG A 15 6.92 -1.50 8.01
CA ARG A 15 5.47 -1.72 8.25
C ARG A 15 4.83 -0.53 8.95
N ARG A 16 5.49 0.04 9.96
CA ARG A 16 4.98 1.17 10.73
C ARG A 16 4.75 2.40 9.85
N THR A 17 5.69 2.70 8.96
CA THR A 17 5.57 3.82 8.02
C THR A 17 4.42 3.60 7.05
N PHE A 18 4.29 2.39 6.51
CA PHE A 18 3.20 2.05 5.60
C PHE A 18 1.82 2.16 6.28
N TYR A 19 1.67 1.67 7.50
CA TYR A 19 0.42 1.84 8.25
C TYR A 19 0.14 3.32 8.55
N ARG A 20 1.17 4.11 8.92
CA ARG A 20 1.02 5.55 9.12
C ARG A 20 0.51 6.26 7.86
N TRP A 21 1.03 5.93 6.68
CA TRP A 21 0.50 6.48 5.43
C TRP A 21 -0.96 6.12 5.21
N ARG A 22 -1.36 4.88 5.52
CA ARG A 22 -2.76 4.47 5.43
C ARG A 22 -3.66 5.20 6.42
N GLU A 23 -3.19 5.44 7.64
CA GLU A 23 -3.91 6.26 8.64
C GLU A 23 -4.08 7.71 8.19
N LEU A 24 -3.09 8.25 7.47
CA LEU A 24 -3.14 9.58 6.86
C LEU A 24 -3.91 9.62 5.52
N GLY A 25 -4.45 8.50 5.05
CA GLY A 25 -5.14 8.42 3.75
C GLY A 25 -4.21 8.49 2.53
N GLN A 26 -2.90 8.35 2.73
CA GLN A 26 -1.86 8.44 1.71
C GLN A 26 -1.37 7.07 1.21
N GLY A 27 -2.11 6.00 1.48
CA GLY A 27 -1.77 4.64 1.04
C GLY A 27 -2.68 4.10 -0.07
N PRO A 28 -2.29 2.99 -0.70
CA PRO A 28 -3.10 2.37 -1.74
C PRO A 28 -4.43 1.83 -1.20
N ALA A 29 -5.43 1.71 -2.08
CA ALA A 29 -6.71 1.09 -1.76
C ALA A 29 -6.50 -0.37 -1.34
N ALA A 30 -6.94 -0.70 -0.13
CA ALA A 30 -6.71 -2.00 0.46
C ALA A 30 -7.99 -2.52 1.11
N PHE A 31 -8.21 -3.83 1.02
CA PHE A 31 -9.36 -4.53 1.57
C PHE A 31 -8.89 -5.60 2.57
N LYS A 32 -9.74 -5.84 3.57
CA LYS A 32 -9.51 -6.91 4.55
C LYS A 32 -10.15 -8.19 4.06
N LEU A 33 -9.41 -9.28 4.12
CA LEU A 33 -9.95 -10.62 3.92
C LEU A 33 -10.69 -11.10 5.18
N PRO A 34 -11.55 -12.14 5.06
CA PRO A 34 -12.25 -12.73 6.21
C PRO A 34 -11.30 -13.23 7.32
N ASN A 35 -10.06 -13.57 6.97
CA ASN A 35 -9.02 -13.99 7.93
C ASN A 35 -8.27 -12.81 8.58
N GLY A 36 -8.67 -11.56 8.32
CA GLY A 36 -8.06 -10.35 8.86
C GLY A 36 -6.83 -9.85 8.11
N GLU A 37 -6.33 -10.58 7.11
CA GLU A 37 -5.19 -10.12 6.31
C GLU A 37 -5.56 -8.95 5.41
N LEU A 38 -4.63 -8.00 5.30
CA LEU A 38 -4.77 -6.89 4.38
C LEU A 38 -4.26 -7.28 2.99
N ARG A 39 -5.10 -7.07 1.98
CA ARG A 39 -4.76 -7.24 0.57
C ARG A 39 -4.97 -5.95 -0.20
N VAL A 40 -4.11 -5.76 -1.18
CA VAL A 40 -4.18 -4.66 -2.16
C VAL A 40 -4.14 -5.28 -3.54
N TRP A 41 -5.02 -4.89 -4.45
CA TRP A 41 -4.89 -5.32 -5.85
C TRP A 41 -3.65 -4.70 -6.46
N ARG A 42 -2.95 -5.43 -7.34
CA ARG A 42 -1.75 -4.89 -7.99
C ARG A 42 -2.05 -3.63 -8.82
N ALA A 43 -3.23 -3.58 -9.43
CA ALA A 43 -3.70 -2.42 -10.18
C ALA A 43 -3.90 -1.19 -9.28
N ASP A 44 -4.51 -1.35 -8.10
CA ASP A 44 -4.68 -0.25 -7.12
C ASP A 44 -3.34 0.25 -6.60
N PHE A 45 -2.40 -0.66 -6.32
CA PHE A 45 -1.04 -0.27 -5.92
C PHE A 45 -0.34 0.54 -7.02
N ALA A 46 -0.41 0.10 -8.28
CA ALA A 46 0.16 0.83 -9.41
C ALA A 46 -0.53 2.18 -9.64
N ALA A 47 -1.85 2.24 -9.51
CA ALA A 47 -2.61 3.48 -9.62
C ALA A 47 -2.17 4.50 -8.55
N TRP A 48 -2.01 4.07 -7.31
CA TRP A 48 -1.49 4.90 -6.23
C TRP A 48 -0.08 5.43 -6.52
N LEU A 49 0.84 4.59 -7.02
CA LEU A 49 2.17 5.05 -7.43
C LEU A 49 2.12 6.11 -8.53
N ARG A 50 1.23 5.95 -9.53
CA ARG A 50 1.03 6.97 -10.58
C ARG A 50 0.46 8.28 -10.04
N GLN A 51 -0.41 8.22 -9.03
CA GLN A 51 -0.90 9.44 -8.37
C GLN A 51 0.21 10.17 -7.63
N LEU A 52 1.14 9.45 -6.99
CA LEU A 52 2.31 10.05 -6.35
C LEU A 52 3.28 10.66 -7.36
N GLU A 53 3.50 9.99 -8.50
CA GLU A 53 4.32 10.52 -9.59
C GLU A 53 3.73 11.82 -10.16
N ALA A 54 2.41 11.88 -10.38
CA ALA A 54 1.75 13.07 -10.92
C ALA A 54 1.64 14.24 -9.91
N ALA A 55 1.82 13.98 -8.62
CA ALA A 55 1.79 14.98 -7.57
C ALA A 55 3.18 15.57 -7.23
N ALA A 56 4.25 15.04 -7.85
CA ALA A 56 5.62 15.54 -7.74
C ALA A 56 5.88 16.63 -8.79
#